data_AF-A0A9W5XZA2-F1
#
_entry.id   AF-A0A9W5XZA2-F1
#
_cell.length_a   1.000
_cell.length_b   1.000
_cell.length_c   1.000
_cell.angle_alpha   90.00
_cell.angle_beta   90.00
_cell.angle_gamma   90.00
#
_symmetry.space_group_name_H-M   'P 1'
#
loop_
_entity.id
_entity.type
_entity.pdbx_description
1 polymer ?
#
loop_
_entity_poly.entity_id
_entity_poly.type
_entity_poly.pdbx_seq_one_letter_code
_entity_poly.pdbx_strand_id
1 'polypeptide(L)'
;MRISKIYKAVISISFMLVLVGCSSSSIKLKEDYKIKSGHDINFYVTTDLHYLSKSLTDNGEAFSKFVSSGDGKDLQYIDAITEAFTSNVKAKKPNVLIISGDLTTNGEKQSHLDLAKKLKTIEENGTSVYVIPGNHDILNPYARGFKDDKQFVTDNISDKDFSKIYADFGYSEAISKDEGTLSYLATPTEDVWLLMLDTNKYKSNISLGAPQLGGELSQKTLDWIKKCSDFAKEKGAHIITVMHHNILDHSEVVRKGFTLDNNEEALKIFKENKLDLVLSGHIHIQDIASDNKDNPELYDIATNSLAAYPHQYGMLKYSSKDKSFTYSTAKVDVDGWSKSNGIKDKNLNNFAKYSEDYFGKFGYDMISKRLELQESYSDNDLKLMSETMKTLNLRYFAGTENLNSKDVIGSEGFKLLSNLPDSFFRNYAMNIARDKGTDNNNLYFKIHNEVSKTEK
;
A
#
# COMPACT_ATOMS: atom_id res chain seq x y z
N MET A 1 -85.10 -38.63 0.62
CA MET A 1 -84.08 -39.14 1.56
C MET A 1 -82.83 -39.50 0.74
N ARG A 2 -81.74 -38.70 0.87
CA ARG A 2 -80.31 -38.92 0.48
C ARG A 2 -80.02 -39.65 -0.87
N ILE A 3 -79.60 -39.04 -2.00
CA ILE A 3 -78.34 -38.33 -2.39
C ILE A 3 -77.10 -38.93 -1.68
N SER A 4 -75.96 -39.35 -2.28
CA SER A 4 -75.22 -38.97 -3.49
C SER A 4 -74.13 -40.02 -3.84
N LYS A 5 -73.89 -40.30 -5.14
CA LYS A 5 -72.70 -39.98 -5.97
C LYS A 5 -71.34 -40.67 -5.70
N ILE A 6 -70.96 -41.45 -6.71
CA ILE A 6 -69.69 -41.54 -7.47
C ILE A 6 -68.57 -40.58 -7.04
N TYR A 7 -67.36 -41.12 -6.83
CA TYR A 7 -66.10 -40.39 -6.94
C TYR A 7 -65.12 -41.10 -7.88
N LYS A 8 -64.76 -40.43 -8.98
CA LYS A 8 -63.53 -40.66 -9.76
C LYS A 8 -62.46 -39.74 -9.19
N ALA A 9 -61.29 -40.30 -8.87
CA ALA A 9 -60.14 -39.55 -8.39
C ALA A 9 -59.59 -38.65 -9.50
N VAL A 10 -59.45 -37.35 -9.21
CA VAL A 10 -58.70 -36.38 -10.01
C VAL A 10 -57.45 -36.03 -9.21
N ILE A 11 -56.29 -36.25 -9.82
CA ILE A 11 -54.98 -35.87 -9.29
C ILE A 11 -54.78 -34.38 -9.60
N SER A 12 -54.72 -33.54 -8.56
CA SER A 12 -54.23 -32.17 -8.68
C SER A 12 -52.75 -32.12 -8.27
N ILE A 13 -51.89 -31.85 -9.23
CA ILE A 13 -50.48 -31.51 -9.00
C ILE A 13 -50.44 -30.02 -8.64
N SER A 14 -50.18 -29.70 -7.38
CA SER A 14 -49.87 -28.34 -6.94
C SER A 14 -48.37 -28.07 -7.14
N PHE A 15 -48.06 -27.18 -8.09
CA PHE A 15 -46.73 -26.59 -8.22
C PHE A 15 -46.47 -25.68 -7.00
N MET A 16 -45.65 -26.16 -6.07
CA MET A 16 -45.14 -25.34 -4.98
C MET A 16 -43.90 -24.59 -5.49
N LEU A 17 -44.09 -23.33 -5.89
CA LEU A 17 -43.00 -22.40 -6.19
C LEU A 17 -42.18 -22.19 -4.92
N VAL A 18 -41.07 -22.92 -4.80
CA VAL A 18 -40.03 -22.61 -3.82
C VAL A 18 -39.29 -21.39 -4.36
N LEU A 19 -39.70 -20.20 -3.90
CA LEU A 19 -38.89 -19.00 -3.98
C LEU A 19 -37.65 -19.24 -3.11
N VAL A 20 -36.59 -19.76 -3.73
CA VAL A 20 -35.24 -19.71 -3.17
C VAL A 20 -34.84 -18.25 -3.19
N GLY A 21 -35.14 -17.53 -2.12
CA GLY A 21 -34.55 -16.24 -1.85
C GLY A 21 -33.05 -16.46 -1.70
N CYS A 22 -32.28 -16.14 -2.74
CA CYS A 22 -30.87 -15.85 -2.58
C CYS A 22 -30.76 -14.78 -1.50
N SER A 23 -30.27 -15.15 -0.32
CA SER A 23 -29.96 -14.19 0.74
C SER A 23 -28.79 -13.34 0.27
N SER A 24 -29.09 -12.25 -0.45
CA SER A 24 -28.13 -11.16 -0.57
C SER A 24 -27.92 -10.63 0.84
N SER A 25 -26.71 -10.81 1.37
CA SER A 25 -26.29 -10.14 2.60
C SER A 25 -26.40 -8.63 2.36
N SER A 26 -27.50 -8.02 2.82
CA SER A 26 -27.73 -6.58 2.70
C SER A 26 -26.66 -5.84 3.49
N ILE A 27 -25.94 -4.92 2.85
CA ILE A 27 -25.00 -4.02 3.54
C ILE A 27 -25.80 -3.18 4.54
N LYS A 28 -25.45 -3.27 5.83
CA LYS A 28 -26.14 -2.53 6.89
C LYS A 28 -25.29 -1.34 7.32
N LEU A 29 -25.85 -0.15 7.20
CA LEU A 29 -25.20 1.08 7.66
C LEU A 29 -25.10 1.12 9.17
N LYS A 30 -24.01 1.71 9.64
CA LYS A 30 -23.96 2.32 10.96
C LYS A 30 -24.51 3.74 10.83
N GLU A 31 -25.60 4.04 11.52
CA GLU A 31 -26.22 5.38 11.49
C GLU A 31 -25.39 6.42 12.25
N ASP A 32 -24.48 5.98 13.14
CA ASP A 32 -23.65 6.87 13.94
C ASP A 32 -22.21 6.99 13.39
N TYR A 33 -22.07 7.78 12.32
CA TYR A 33 -20.74 8.15 11.80
C TYR A 33 -19.96 8.98 12.82
N LYS A 34 -18.67 8.63 13.01
CA LYS A 34 -17.72 9.39 13.85
C LYS A 34 -17.55 10.84 13.38
N ILE A 35 -17.60 11.07 12.07
CA ILE A 35 -17.50 12.39 11.45
C ILE A 35 -18.71 12.59 10.52
N LYS A 36 -19.54 13.59 10.84
CA LYS A 36 -20.74 13.94 10.07
C LYS A 36 -20.37 14.70 8.79
N SER A 37 -21.30 14.75 7.84
CA SER A 37 -21.13 15.48 6.57
C SER A 37 -20.81 16.96 6.79
N GLY A 38 -20.09 17.56 5.83
CA GLY A 38 -19.80 19.00 5.82
C GLY A 38 -18.48 19.41 6.49
N HIS A 39 -17.69 18.47 6.99
CA HIS A 39 -16.37 18.73 7.57
C HIS A 39 -15.23 18.29 6.64
N ASP A 40 -14.13 19.05 6.64
CA ASP A 40 -12.88 18.61 6.02
C ASP A 40 -12.34 17.38 6.77
N ILE A 41 -11.74 16.46 6.03
CA ILE A 41 -11.20 15.20 6.59
C ILE A 41 -9.73 15.12 6.24
N ASN A 42 -8.88 14.92 7.24
CA ASN A 42 -7.44 14.74 7.08
C ASN A 42 -7.08 13.27 7.28
N PHE A 43 -6.50 12.66 6.26
CA PHE A 43 -6.00 11.30 6.24
C PHE A 43 -4.48 11.32 6.22
N TYR A 44 -3.86 10.50 7.05
CA TYR A 44 -2.48 10.08 6.83
C TYR A 44 -2.49 8.72 6.16
N VAL A 45 -1.62 8.53 5.16
CA VAL A 45 -1.51 7.31 4.35
C VAL A 45 -0.08 6.83 4.43
N THR A 46 0.12 5.56 4.77
CA THR A 46 1.44 4.92 4.77
C THR A 46 1.32 3.49 4.28
N THR A 47 2.45 2.86 4.02
CA THR A 47 2.53 1.53 3.43
C THR A 47 3.92 0.95 3.68
N ASP A 48 4.05 -0.37 3.54
CA ASP A 48 5.33 -1.06 3.49
C ASP A 48 6.21 -0.70 4.69
N LEU A 49 5.61 -0.80 5.88
CA LEU A 49 6.30 -0.57 7.16
C LEU A 49 7.37 -1.63 7.36
N HIS A 50 7.15 -2.85 6.88
CA HIS A 50 8.04 -3.99 7.10
C HIS A 50 8.53 -4.10 8.54
N TYR A 51 7.63 -3.88 9.51
CA TYR A 51 8.00 -3.83 10.92
C TYR A 51 8.56 -5.18 11.38
N LEU A 52 9.72 -5.13 12.02
CA LEU A 52 10.30 -6.26 12.75
C LEU A 52 10.25 -5.96 14.25
N SER A 53 9.63 -6.86 15.03
CA SER A 53 9.66 -6.72 16.49
C SER A 53 11.10 -6.70 16.99
N LYS A 54 11.42 -5.76 17.89
CA LYS A 54 12.69 -5.70 18.62
C LYS A 54 13.05 -7.00 19.34
N SER A 55 12.05 -7.82 19.69
CA SER A 55 12.29 -9.11 20.36
C SER A 55 12.81 -10.21 19.42
N LEU A 56 12.73 -9.99 18.10
CA LEU A 56 13.14 -10.95 17.08
C LEU A 56 14.55 -10.68 16.53
N THR A 57 15.26 -9.68 17.05
CA THR A 57 16.63 -9.40 16.63
C THR A 57 17.44 -8.82 17.78
N ASP A 58 18.69 -9.27 17.92
CA ASP A 58 19.69 -8.67 18.80
C ASP A 58 20.61 -7.69 18.06
N ASN A 59 20.33 -7.42 16.78
CA ASN A 59 21.20 -6.68 15.86
C ASN A 59 22.59 -7.31 15.67
N GLY A 60 22.70 -8.63 15.88
CA GLY A 60 23.91 -9.41 15.63
C GLY A 60 24.21 -9.61 14.15
N GLU A 61 25.28 -10.36 13.89
CA GLU A 61 25.83 -10.59 12.54
C GLU A 61 24.80 -11.16 11.55
N ALA A 62 23.95 -12.09 11.99
CA ALA A 62 22.91 -12.65 11.11
C ALA A 62 21.91 -11.60 10.64
N PHE A 63 21.52 -10.67 11.52
CA PHE A 63 20.61 -9.59 11.16
C PHE A 63 21.31 -8.59 10.23
N SER A 64 22.53 -8.16 10.56
CA SER A 64 23.28 -7.26 9.69
C SER A 64 23.47 -7.83 8.28
N LYS A 65 23.76 -9.13 8.15
CA LYS A 65 23.82 -9.82 6.85
C LYS A 65 22.49 -9.75 6.12
N PHE A 66 21.40 -10.10 6.80
CA PHE A 66 20.05 -10.05 6.24
C PHE A 66 19.71 -8.65 5.71
N VAL A 67 19.90 -7.60 6.52
CA VAL A 67 19.67 -6.21 6.12
C VAL A 67 20.55 -5.80 4.94
N SER A 68 21.85 -6.10 4.97
CA SER A 68 22.79 -5.74 3.90
C SER A 68 22.53 -6.44 2.56
N SER A 69 21.82 -7.57 2.58
CA SER A 69 21.39 -8.32 1.39
C SER A 69 19.99 -7.92 0.89
N GLY A 70 19.30 -7.03 1.60
CA GLY A 70 17.97 -6.57 1.27
C GLY A 70 17.91 -5.60 0.09
N ASP A 71 16.71 -5.10 -0.15
CA ASP A 71 16.31 -4.23 -1.26
C ASP A 71 16.37 -2.72 -0.92
N GLY A 72 17.22 -2.35 0.06
CA GLY A 72 17.41 -0.95 0.48
C GLY A 72 16.52 -0.49 1.63
N LYS A 73 15.66 -1.36 2.20
CA LYS A 73 14.92 -1.07 3.44
C LYS A 73 15.87 -0.85 4.62
N ASP A 74 15.57 0.14 5.45
CA ASP A 74 16.26 0.43 6.70
C ASP A 74 15.65 -0.39 7.86
N LEU A 75 15.81 -1.70 7.76
CA LEU A 75 15.36 -2.64 8.80
C LEU A 75 16.17 -2.50 10.09
N GLN A 76 17.38 -1.95 10.02
CA GLN A 76 18.24 -1.71 11.16
C GLN A 76 17.59 -0.74 12.17
N TYR A 77 16.89 0.27 11.68
CA TYR A 77 16.21 1.27 12.49
C TYR A 77 14.68 1.22 12.41
N ILE A 78 14.09 0.12 11.90
CA ILE A 78 12.65 0.10 11.59
C ILE A 78 11.73 0.36 12.79
N ASP A 79 12.13 -0.10 13.99
CA ASP A 79 11.36 0.22 15.19
C ASP A 79 11.43 1.70 15.55
N ALA A 80 12.59 2.35 15.38
CA ALA A 80 12.74 3.79 15.60
C ALA A 80 11.96 4.62 14.58
N ILE A 81 11.99 4.22 13.30
CA ILE A 81 11.19 4.83 12.23
C ILE A 81 9.70 4.73 12.57
N THR A 82 9.23 3.54 12.99
CA THR A 82 7.84 3.30 13.37
C THR A 82 7.45 4.10 14.63
N GLU A 83 8.31 4.19 15.64
CA GLU A 83 8.08 5.00 16.84
C GLU A 83 8.01 6.50 16.52
N ALA A 84 8.89 6.99 15.65
CA ALA A 84 8.87 8.38 15.20
C ALA A 84 7.59 8.71 14.42
N PHE A 85 7.18 7.81 13.50
CA PHE A 85 5.94 7.97 12.74
C PHE A 85 4.71 7.94 13.65
N THR A 86 4.59 6.94 14.52
CA THR A 86 3.44 6.83 15.45
C THR A 86 3.38 8.03 16.41
N SER A 87 4.53 8.55 16.85
CA SER A 87 4.61 9.78 17.64
C SER A 87 4.13 11.01 16.87
N ASN A 88 4.50 11.11 15.58
CA ASN A 88 4.03 12.18 14.71
C ASN A 88 2.51 12.13 14.50
N VAL A 89 1.95 10.94 14.21
CA VAL A 89 0.49 10.75 14.07
C VAL A 89 -0.24 11.20 15.33
N LYS A 90 0.21 10.77 16.52
CA LYS A 90 -0.37 11.20 17.81
C LYS A 90 -0.25 12.71 18.06
N ALA A 91 0.82 13.33 17.60
CA ALA A 91 0.99 14.78 17.74
C ALA A 91 0.08 15.58 16.79
N LYS A 92 -0.10 15.09 15.57
CA LYS A 92 -0.85 15.78 14.50
C LYS A 92 -2.34 15.46 14.50
N LYS A 93 -2.72 14.30 15.04
CA LYS A 93 -4.10 13.81 15.17
C LYS A 93 -4.90 13.91 13.85
N PRO A 94 -4.43 13.28 12.75
CA PRO A 94 -5.28 13.16 11.57
C PRO A 94 -6.57 12.44 11.95
N ASN A 95 -7.64 12.67 11.18
CA ASN A 95 -8.92 11.99 11.43
C ASN A 95 -8.78 10.48 11.21
N VAL A 96 -8.01 10.11 10.19
CA VAL A 96 -7.85 8.72 9.74
C VAL A 96 -6.39 8.44 9.43
N LEU A 97 -5.91 7.25 9.80
CA LEU A 97 -4.66 6.66 9.34
C LEU A 97 -4.98 5.41 8.49
N ILE A 98 -4.42 5.36 7.29
CA ILE A 98 -4.54 4.23 6.35
C ILE A 98 -3.18 3.56 6.22
N ILE A 99 -3.13 2.23 6.31
CA ILE A 99 -1.93 1.41 6.06
C ILE A 99 -2.23 0.38 4.96
N SER A 100 -1.66 0.58 3.76
CA SER A 100 -1.96 -0.21 2.55
C SER A 100 -1.06 -1.43 2.36
N GLY A 101 -0.81 -2.20 3.42
CA GLY A 101 -0.09 -3.48 3.34
C GLY A 101 1.38 -3.42 3.70
N ASP A 102 1.97 -4.62 3.70
CA ASP A 102 3.33 -4.94 4.15
C ASP A 102 3.64 -4.33 5.51
N LEU A 103 2.79 -4.71 6.47
CA LEU A 103 2.86 -4.26 7.84
C LEU A 103 4.13 -4.79 8.52
N THR A 104 4.55 -6.01 8.18
CA THR A 104 5.67 -6.73 8.81
C THR A 104 6.76 -7.12 7.81
N THR A 105 7.96 -7.44 8.31
CA THR A 105 9.08 -7.79 7.45
C THR A 105 8.82 -9.07 6.64
N ASN A 106 8.47 -10.17 7.31
CA ASN A 106 8.08 -11.43 6.67
C ASN A 106 6.97 -12.17 7.45
N GLY A 107 5.96 -11.44 7.93
CA GLY A 107 4.75 -12.04 8.50
C GLY A 107 4.95 -12.64 9.88
N GLU A 108 5.97 -12.19 10.63
CA GLU A 108 6.21 -12.73 11.96
C GLU A 108 5.08 -12.35 12.91
N LYS A 109 4.51 -13.34 13.60
CA LYS A 109 3.40 -13.15 14.53
C LYS A 109 3.73 -12.12 15.62
N GLN A 110 4.96 -12.15 16.14
CA GLN A 110 5.38 -11.20 17.16
C GLN A 110 5.48 -9.76 16.62
N SER A 111 5.93 -9.58 15.38
CA SER A 111 5.92 -8.27 14.69
C SER A 111 4.49 -7.74 14.54
N HIS A 112 3.55 -8.58 14.12
CA HIS A 112 2.13 -8.20 14.03
C HIS A 112 1.56 -7.75 15.38
N LEU A 113 1.80 -8.52 16.45
CA LEU A 113 1.31 -8.22 17.79
C LEU A 113 1.88 -6.92 18.34
N ASP A 114 3.18 -6.65 18.13
CA ASP A 114 3.81 -5.44 18.63
C ASP A 114 3.44 -4.20 17.81
N LEU A 115 3.27 -4.33 16.48
CA LEU A 115 2.73 -3.26 15.65
C LEU A 115 1.29 -2.92 16.06
N ALA A 116 0.44 -3.92 16.26
CA ALA A 116 -0.95 -3.71 16.70
C ALA A 116 -1.02 -2.93 18.03
N LYS A 117 -0.10 -3.17 18.97
CA LYS A 117 -0.01 -2.37 20.21
C LYS A 117 0.29 -0.90 19.92
N LYS A 118 1.22 -0.61 18.99
CA LYS A 118 1.55 0.78 18.60
C LYS A 118 0.35 1.47 17.95
N LEU A 119 -0.35 0.78 17.04
CA LEU A 119 -1.57 1.28 16.38
C LEU A 119 -2.69 1.55 17.40
N LYS A 120 -2.86 0.69 18.40
CA LYS A 120 -3.81 0.92 19.49
C LYS A 120 -3.56 2.25 20.21
N THR A 121 -2.29 2.63 20.44
CA THR A 121 -1.99 3.94 21.07
C THR A 121 -2.36 5.13 20.19
N ILE A 122 -2.45 4.95 18.86
CA ILE A 122 -2.92 5.97 17.92
C ILE A 122 -4.44 6.13 18.04
N GLU A 123 -5.19 5.03 18.10
CA GLU A 123 -6.64 5.07 18.28
C GLU A 123 -7.07 5.66 19.62
N GLU A 124 -6.38 5.27 20.70
CA GLU A 124 -6.57 5.86 22.03
C GLU A 124 -6.31 7.38 22.04
N ASN A 125 -5.59 7.91 21.04
CA ASN A 125 -5.31 9.33 20.88
C ASN A 125 -6.34 10.08 19.99
N GLY A 126 -7.28 9.35 19.38
CA GLY A 126 -8.42 9.90 18.64
C GLY A 126 -8.36 9.76 17.11
N THR A 127 -7.30 9.17 16.55
CA THR A 127 -7.18 8.88 15.11
C THR A 127 -7.72 7.49 14.81
N SER A 128 -8.66 7.33 13.88
CA SER A 128 -9.13 5.99 13.48
C SER A 128 -8.13 5.33 12.53
N VAL A 129 -7.83 4.03 12.72
CA VAL A 129 -6.81 3.33 11.92
C VAL A 129 -7.47 2.25 11.05
N TYR A 130 -7.05 2.13 9.79
CA TYR A 130 -7.54 1.12 8.86
C TYR A 130 -6.37 0.45 8.15
N VAL A 131 -6.36 -0.89 8.14
CA VAL A 131 -5.24 -1.67 7.59
C VAL A 131 -5.72 -2.79 6.67
N ILE A 132 -4.91 -3.10 5.66
CA ILE A 132 -5.00 -4.31 4.85
C ILE A 132 -3.64 -5.02 4.87
N PRO A 133 -3.57 -6.33 4.61
CA PRO A 133 -2.27 -7.02 4.48
C PRO A 133 -1.57 -6.64 3.16
N GLY A 134 -0.25 -6.81 3.13
CA GLY A 134 0.53 -6.94 1.90
C GLY A 134 1.02 -8.37 1.68
N ASN A 135 1.88 -8.55 0.68
CA ASN A 135 2.32 -9.88 0.27
C ASN A 135 3.29 -10.53 1.27
N HIS A 136 3.86 -9.76 2.20
CA HIS A 136 4.75 -10.25 3.25
C HIS A 136 4.04 -10.72 4.52
N ASP A 137 2.77 -10.38 4.73
CA ASP A 137 2.14 -10.47 6.06
C ASP A 137 1.56 -11.85 6.43
N ILE A 138 0.99 -12.58 5.46
CA ILE A 138 0.14 -13.74 5.75
C ILE A 138 0.76 -15.03 5.23
N LEU A 139 0.72 -16.07 6.08
CA LEU A 139 1.22 -17.42 5.80
C LEU A 139 2.63 -17.41 5.19
N ASN A 140 3.48 -16.49 5.65
CA ASN A 140 4.80 -16.29 5.08
C ASN A 140 5.82 -17.31 5.65
N PRO A 141 6.34 -18.24 4.84
CA PRO A 141 7.32 -19.25 5.30
C PRO A 141 8.71 -18.65 5.59
N TYR A 142 8.93 -17.37 5.26
CA TYR A 142 10.17 -16.64 5.53
C TYR A 142 10.18 -15.92 6.87
N ALA A 143 9.17 -16.08 7.72
CA ALA A 143 9.17 -15.54 9.09
C ALA A 143 10.42 -16.02 9.87
N ARG A 144 11.32 -15.09 10.22
CA ARG A 144 12.57 -15.40 10.93
C ARG A 144 12.81 -14.42 12.07
N GLY A 145 13.49 -14.92 13.11
CA GLY A 145 14.22 -14.10 14.06
C GLY A 145 15.74 -14.29 13.89
N PHE A 146 16.50 -13.39 14.51
CA PHE A 146 17.95 -13.27 14.35
C PHE A 146 18.59 -13.21 15.74
N LYS A 147 19.63 -14.01 15.94
CA LYS A 147 20.42 -14.02 17.16
C LYS A 147 21.86 -14.39 16.86
N ASP A 148 22.80 -13.59 17.35
CA ASP A 148 24.23 -13.73 17.10
C ASP A 148 24.50 -13.88 15.59
N ASP A 149 25.06 -15.02 15.17
CA ASP A 149 25.41 -15.36 13.79
C ASP A 149 24.34 -16.21 13.08
N LYS A 150 23.16 -16.42 13.68
CA LYS A 150 22.12 -17.34 13.18
C LYS A 150 20.75 -16.71 12.99
N GLN A 151 20.01 -17.27 12.03
CA GLN A 151 18.57 -17.08 11.87
C GLN A 151 17.83 -18.27 12.48
N PHE A 152 16.66 -18.03 13.06
CA PHE A 152 15.75 -19.07 13.55
C PHE A 152 14.34 -18.86 12.99
N VAL A 153 13.62 -19.95 12.77
CA VAL A 153 12.21 -19.90 12.34
C VAL A 153 11.36 -19.37 13.49
N THR A 154 10.43 -18.46 13.18
CA THR A 154 9.41 -17.97 14.11
C THR A 154 8.02 -18.15 13.49
N ASP A 155 6.99 -18.09 14.33
CA ASP A 155 5.61 -18.26 13.89
C ASP A 155 5.20 -17.16 12.90
N ASN A 156 4.51 -17.55 11.83
CA ASN A 156 3.70 -16.65 11.02
C ASN A 156 2.22 -16.69 11.44
N ILE A 157 1.38 -15.89 10.78
CA ILE A 157 -0.06 -15.82 11.04
C ILE A 157 -0.91 -16.23 9.84
N SER A 158 -2.12 -16.71 10.10
CA SER A 158 -3.13 -16.90 9.06
C SER A 158 -3.93 -15.61 8.79
N ASP A 159 -4.74 -15.61 7.73
CA ASP A 159 -5.74 -14.58 7.44
C ASP A 159 -6.73 -14.34 8.61
N LYS A 160 -7.22 -15.40 9.23
CA LYS A 160 -8.04 -15.34 10.46
C LYS A 160 -7.32 -14.69 11.62
N ASP A 161 -6.04 -15.02 11.81
CA ASP A 161 -5.22 -14.37 12.84
C ASP A 161 -5.03 -12.88 12.52
N PHE A 162 -4.79 -12.51 11.26
CA PHE A 162 -4.66 -11.10 10.82
C PHE A 162 -5.92 -10.30 11.18
N SER A 163 -7.10 -10.76 10.74
CA SER A 163 -8.37 -10.07 11.05
C SER A 163 -8.70 -10.03 12.54
N LYS A 164 -8.14 -10.93 13.35
CA LYS A 164 -8.27 -10.92 14.82
C LYS A 164 -7.28 -9.96 15.49
N ILE A 165 -6.01 -9.98 15.08
CA ILE A 165 -4.97 -9.08 15.61
C ILE A 165 -5.31 -7.64 15.30
N TYR A 166 -5.78 -7.39 14.08
CA TYR A 166 -6.14 -6.06 13.60
C TYR A 166 -7.65 -5.79 13.67
N ALA A 167 -8.38 -6.52 14.53
CA ALA A 167 -9.84 -6.43 14.62
C ALA A 167 -10.34 -4.99 14.83
N ASP A 168 -9.66 -4.21 15.66
CA ASP A 168 -10.07 -2.83 15.98
C ASP A 168 -9.72 -1.85 14.85
N PHE A 169 -8.81 -2.19 13.95
CA PHE A 169 -8.32 -1.28 12.90
C PHE A 169 -9.06 -1.50 11.57
N GLY A 170 -10.38 -1.35 11.62
CA GLY A 170 -11.27 -1.44 10.46
C GLY A 170 -12.11 -2.72 10.37
N TYR A 171 -11.59 -3.89 10.71
CA TYR A 171 -12.31 -5.16 10.52
C TYR A 171 -13.58 -5.27 11.37
N SER A 172 -13.58 -4.83 12.63
CA SER A 172 -14.79 -4.80 13.48
C SER A 172 -15.68 -3.61 13.15
N GLU A 173 -15.13 -2.62 12.45
CA GLU A 173 -15.83 -1.41 12.06
C GLU A 173 -16.56 -1.51 10.72
N ALA A 174 -16.15 -2.46 9.87
CA ALA A 174 -16.64 -2.69 8.53
C ALA A 174 -18.17 -2.88 8.46
N ILE A 175 -18.79 -2.27 7.45
CA ILE A 175 -20.21 -2.43 7.11
C ILE A 175 -20.46 -3.55 6.09
N SER A 176 -19.40 -3.97 5.40
CA SER A 176 -19.39 -5.10 4.46
C SER A 176 -17.99 -5.72 4.43
N LYS A 177 -17.91 -7.04 4.28
CA LYS A 177 -16.65 -7.78 4.12
C LYS A 177 -16.77 -8.69 2.92
N ASP A 178 -15.71 -8.82 2.14
CA ASP A 178 -15.65 -9.85 1.11
C ASP A 178 -15.57 -11.24 1.77
N GLU A 179 -16.20 -12.24 1.17
CA GLU A 179 -16.20 -13.61 1.74
C GLU A 179 -14.91 -14.39 1.45
N GLY A 180 -14.16 -14.00 0.41
CA GLY A 180 -13.03 -14.76 -0.11
C GLY A 180 -11.65 -14.23 0.30
N THR A 181 -11.59 -12.97 0.73
CA THR A 181 -10.36 -12.23 1.06
C THR A 181 -10.51 -11.48 2.39
N LEU A 182 -9.47 -10.75 2.79
CA LEU A 182 -9.51 -9.80 3.91
C LEU A 182 -10.00 -8.40 3.50
N SER A 183 -10.71 -8.28 2.38
CA SER A 183 -11.26 -6.99 1.91
C SER A 183 -12.50 -6.57 2.72
N TYR A 184 -12.66 -5.27 2.93
CA TYR A 184 -13.82 -4.72 3.64
C TYR A 184 -14.15 -3.28 3.25
N LEU A 185 -15.40 -2.88 3.46
CA LEU A 185 -15.89 -1.52 3.31
C LEU A 185 -16.07 -0.89 4.68
N ALA A 186 -15.40 0.22 4.94
CA ALA A 186 -15.52 1.00 6.17
C ALA A 186 -16.01 2.42 5.91
N THR A 187 -16.68 3.00 6.90
CA THR A 187 -17.32 4.31 6.79
C THR A 187 -16.84 5.24 7.91
N PRO A 188 -15.56 5.67 7.89
CA PRO A 188 -15.03 6.57 8.92
C PRO A 188 -15.81 7.89 9.00
N THR A 189 -16.39 8.31 7.88
CA THR A 189 -17.16 9.55 7.76
C THR A 189 -18.41 9.32 6.92
N GLU A 190 -19.36 10.26 6.99
CA GLU A 190 -20.58 10.23 6.18
C GLU A 190 -20.30 10.49 4.68
N ASP A 191 -19.35 11.39 4.36
CA ASP A 191 -19.06 11.85 3.00
C ASP A 191 -18.01 11.00 2.25
N VAL A 192 -17.11 10.33 3.00
CA VAL A 192 -15.96 9.60 2.44
C VAL A 192 -15.81 8.26 3.14
N TRP A 193 -15.89 7.19 2.35
CA TRP A 193 -15.77 5.79 2.74
C TRP A 193 -14.46 5.20 2.23
N LEU A 194 -14.05 4.09 2.85
CA LEU A 194 -12.83 3.38 2.52
C LEU A 194 -13.16 1.98 2.00
N LEU A 195 -12.81 1.71 0.75
CA LEU A 195 -12.85 0.39 0.16
C LEU A 195 -11.45 -0.23 0.30
N MET A 196 -11.30 -1.07 1.31
CA MET A 196 -10.03 -1.65 1.74
C MET A 196 -9.88 -3.04 1.09
N LEU A 197 -8.95 -3.20 0.15
CA LEU A 197 -8.84 -4.38 -0.71
C LEU A 197 -7.59 -5.22 -0.38
N ASP A 198 -7.82 -6.45 0.08
CA ASP A 198 -6.80 -7.50 0.10
C ASP A 198 -6.62 -8.07 -1.31
N THR A 199 -5.44 -7.83 -1.88
CA THR A 199 -5.06 -8.20 -3.25
C THR A 199 -4.07 -9.37 -3.28
N ASN A 200 -3.73 -9.93 -2.12
CA ASN A 200 -2.57 -10.80 -1.96
C ASN A 200 -2.90 -12.27 -2.22
N LYS A 201 -1.92 -13.02 -2.73
CA LYS A 201 -2.02 -14.46 -2.93
C LYS A 201 -1.24 -15.20 -1.84
N TYR A 202 -1.84 -15.43 -0.68
CA TYR A 202 -1.14 -16.11 0.44
C TYR A 202 -1.55 -17.58 0.69
N LYS A 203 -2.70 -18.03 0.16
CA LYS A 203 -3.25 -19.37 0.46
C LYS A 203 -2.31 -20.54 0.10
N SER A 204 -1.43 -20.34 -0.88
CA SER A 204 -0.47 -21.34 -1.36
C SER A 204 0.97 -21.13 -0.86
N ASN A 205 1.24 -20.09 -0.07
CA ASN A 205 2.61 -19.71 0.34
C ASN A 205 3.34 -20.85 1.04
N ILE A 206 2.67 -21.55 1.96
CA ILE A 206 3.27 -22.66 2.71
C ILE A 206 3.65 -23.83 1.79
N SER A 207 2.79 -24.18 0.83
CA SER A 207 3.08 -25.27 -0.12
C SER A 207 4.14 -24.89 -1.15
N LEU A 208 4.21 -23.59 -1.52
CA LEU A 208 5.22 -23.07 -2.44
C LEU A 208 6.57 -22.86 -1.75
N GLY A 209 6.59 -22.76 -0.41
CA GLY A 209 7.79 -22.49 0.38
C GLY A 209 8.28 -21.04 0.27
N ALA A 210 7.51 -20.14 -0.34
CA ALA A 210 7.82 -18.73 -0.51
C ALA A 210 6.54 -17.87 -0.53
N PRO A 211 6.58 -16.60 -0.08
CA PRO A 211 5.52 -15.65 -0.34
C PRO A 211 5.43 -15.34 -1.85
N GLN A 212 4.22 -15.17 -2.37
CA GLN A 212 4.00 -14.77 -3.75
C GLN A 212 4.11 -13.25 -3.88
N LEU A 213 4.86 -12.77 -4.88
CA LEU A 213 5.06 -11.34 -5.12
C LEU A 213 3.83 -10.67 -5.72
N GLY A 214 3.13 -11.34 -6.64
CA GLY A 214 2.01 -10.76 -7.39
C GLY A 214 0.66 -10.91 -6.69
N GLY A 215 -0.27 -10.06 -7.11
CA GLY A 215 -1.61 -9.93 -6.55
C GLY A 215 -2.71 -10.01 -7.62
N GLU A 216 -3.92 -10.34 -7.21
CA GLU A 216 -5.09 -10.38 -8.08
C GLU A 216 -6.38 -10.06 -7.30
N LEU A 217 -7.40 -9.62 -8.03
CA LEU A 217 -8.77 -9.54 -7.53
C LEU A 217 -9.63 -10.60 -8.22
N SER A 218 -10.22 -11.50 -7.45
CA SER A 218 -11.11 -12.53 -8.02
C SER A 218 -12.39 -11.90 -8.60
N GLN A 219 -13.03 -12.57 -9.56
CA GLN A 219 -14.32 -12.11 -10.09
C GLN A 219 -15.38 -11.88 -8.99
N LYS A 220 -15.39 -12.73 -7.95
CA LYS A 220 -16.32 -12.58 -6.82
C LYS A 220 -16.04 -11.29 -6.04
N THR A 221 -14.77 -10.98 -5.83
CA THR A 221 -14.33 -9.75 -5.17
C THR A 221 -14.64 -8.53 -6.03
N LEU A 222 -14.44 -8.59 -7.35
CA LEU A 222 -14.83 -7.52 -8.28
C LEU A 222 -16.35 -7.27 -8.28
N ASP A 223 -17.16 -8.32 -8.19
CA ASP A 223 -18.62 -8.19 -8.08
C ASP A 223 -19.05 -7.66 -6.70
N TRP A 224 -18.30 -7.97 -5.65
CA TRP A 224 -18.49 -7.37 -4.33
C TRP A 224 -18.14 -5.87 -4.33
N ILE A 225 -17.06 -5.47 -5.01
CA ILE A 225 -16.69 -4.05 -5.20
C ILE A 225 -17.82 -3.27 -5.84
N LYS A 226 -18.43 -3.77 -6.93
CA LYS A 226 -19.60 -3.13 -7.57
C LYS A 226 -20.73 -2.88 -6.58
N LYS A 227 -21.08 -3.88 -5.76
CA LYS A 227 -22.15 -3.74 -4.74
C LYS A 227 -21.80 -2.68 -3.70
N CYS A 228 -20.53 -2.60 -3.28
CA CYS A 228 -20.06 -1.57 -2.36
C CYS A 228 -20.11 -0.17 -3.00
N SER A 229 -19.71 -0.03 -4.27
CA SER A 229 -19.79 1.22 -5.02
C SER A 229 -21.22 1.70 -5.24
N ASP A 230 -22.12 0.79 -5.66
CA ASP A 230 -23.55 1.10 -5.80
C ASP A 230 -24.13 1.60 -4.47
N PHE A 231 -23.79 0.94 -3.37
CA PHE A 231 -24.26 1.33 -2.05
C PHE A 231 -23.71 2.68 -1.58
N ALA A 232 -22.43 2.98 -1.82
CA ALA A 232 -21.86 4.29 -1.51
C ALA A 232 -22.53 5.39 -2.34
N LYS A 233 -22.78 5.12 -3.63
CA LYS A 233 -23.50 6.02 -4.53
C LYS A 233 -24.92 6.30 -4.03
N GLU A 234 -25.67 5.28 -3.61
CA GLU A 234 -26.99 5.45 -3.00
C GLU A 234 -26.98 6.35 -1.76
N LYS A 235 -25.85 6.40 -1.04
CA LYS A 235 -25.66 7.23 0.15
C LYS A 235 -24.96 8.55 -0.12
N GLY A 236 -24.61 8.84 -1.37
CA GLY A 236 -23.89 10.06 -1.73
C GLY A 236 -22.47 10.12 -1.15
N ALA A 237 -21.91 8.98 -0.75
CA ALA A 237 -20.56 8.89 -0.21
C ALA A 237 -19.55 8.63 -1.33
N HIS A 238 -18.40 9.26 -1.24
CA HIS A 238 -17.27 9.02 -2.12
C HIS A 238 -16.39 7.89 -1.58
N ILE A 239 -15.83 7.05 -2.44
CA ILE A 239 -14.95 5.94 -2.02
C ILE A 239 -13.50 6.29 -2.32
N ILE A 240 -12.65 6.22 -1.28
CA ILE A 240 -11.20 6.04 -1.46
C ILE A 240 -10.93 4.55 -1.51
N THR A 241 -10.32 4.08 -2.60
CA THR A 241 -9.90 2.67 -2.71
C THR A 241 -8.50 2.52 -2.17
N VAL A 242 -8.27 1.51 -1.35
CA VAL A 242 -6.97 1.21 -0.75
C VAL A 242 -6.60 -0.22 -1.09
N MET A 243 -5.42 -0.44 -1.65
CA MET A 243 -4.93 -1.76 -2.02
C MET A 243 -3.41 -1.81 -1.92
N HIS A 244 -2.84 -3.00 -1.72
CA HIS A 244 -1.39 -3.10 -1.60
C HIS A 244 -0.67 -3.00 -2.95
N HIS A 245 -1.04 -3.87 -3.90
CA HIS A 245 -0.55 -3.86 -5.27
C HIS A 245 -1.02 -2.61 -6.02
N ASN A 246 -0.32 -2.24 -7.09
CA ASN A 246 -0.73 -1.10 -7.91
C ASN A 246 -1.86 -1.49 -8.88
N ILE A 247 -2.75 -0.54 -9.20
CA ILE A 247 -3.74 -0.70 -10.27
C ILE A 247 -3.17 -0.21 -11.61
N LEU A 248 -2.26 0.76 -11.59
CA LEU A 248 -1.55 1.28 -12.76
C LEU A 248 -0.05 0.95 -12.70
N ASP A 249 0.60 0.93 -13.86
CA ASP A 249 2.06 0.78 -13.93
C ASP A 249 2.73 2.08 -13.47
N HIS A 250 3.44 2.03 -12.33
CA HIS A 250 4.30 3.12 -11.82
C HIS A 250 5.75 3.05 -12.33
N SER A 251 6.07 1.97 -13.07
CA SER A 251 7.37 1.80 -13.71
C SER A 251 7.24 0.96 -14.96
N GLU A 252 7.81 1.43 -16.08
CA GLU A 252 7.89 0.63 -17.31
C GLU A 252 8.77 -0.62 -17.15
N VAL A 253 9.64 -0.64 -16.13
CA VAL A 253 10.61 -1.71 -15.87
C VAL A 253 10.16 -2.60 -14.71
N VAL A 254 9.68 -2.00 -13.61
CA VAL A 254 9.28 -2.68 -12.37
C VAL A 254 7.75 -2.73 -12.29
N ARG A 255 7.14 -3.63 -13.06
CA ARG A 255 5.67 -3.79 -13.10
C ARG A 255 5.17 -5.19 -12.83
N LYS A 256 5.88 -6.22 -13.30
CA LYS A 256 5.45 -7.61 -13.14
C LYS A 256 5.51 -8.01 -11.67
N GLY A 257 4.36 -8.39 -11.12
CA GLY A 257 4.21 -8.71 -9.71
C GLY A 257 4.04 -7.48 -8.79
N PHE A 258 4.12 -6.26 -9.32
CA PHE A 258 3.87 -5.02 -8.58
C PHE A 258 2.49 -4.44 -8.91
N THR A 259 2.24 -4.26 -10.20
CA THR A 259 0.89 -4.03 -10.73
C THR A 259 0.08 -5.33 -10.63
N LEU A 260 -1.21 -5.23 -10.30
CA LEU A 260 -2.13 -6.38 -10.27
C LEU A 260 -2.02 -7.23 -11.54
N ASP A 261 -2.02 -8.56 -11.37
CA ASP A 261 -1.92 -9.49 -12.50
C ASP A 261 -3.11 -9.39 -13.45
N ASN A 262 -4.29 -9.01 -12.94
CA ASN A 262 -5.50 -8.75 -13.73
C ASN A 262 -5.91 -7.26 -13.69
N ASN A 263 -4.94 -6.35 -13.71
CA ASN A 263 -5.18 -4.91 -13.63
C ASN A 263 -6.12 -4.37 -14.70
N GLU A 264 -6.07 -4.85 -15.95
CA GLU A 264 -6.94 -4.37 -17.03
C GLU A 264 -8.43 -4.58 -16.70
N GLU A 265 -8.76 -5.75 -16.15
CA GLU A 265 -10.12 -6.09 -15.71
C GLU A 265 -10.54 -5.26 -14.50
N ALA A 266 -9.68 -5.18 -13.48
CA ALA A 266 -9.94 -4.40 -12.27
C ALA A 266 -10.11 -2.91 -12.58
N LEU A 267 -9.25 -2.33 -13.43
CA LEU A 267 -9.26 -0.93 -13.83
C LEU A 267 -10.57 -0.59 -14.55
N LYS A 268 -11.02 -1.47 -15.44
CA LYS A 268 -12.33 -1.31 -16.10
C LYS A 268 -13.45 -1.23 -15.06
N ILE A 269 -13.50 -2.14 -14.10
CA ILE A 269 -14.52 -2.12 -13.03
C ILE A 269 -14.41 -0.84 -12.20
N PHE A 270 -13.20 -0.40 -11.83
CA PHE A 270 -13.01 0.79 -11.01
C PHE A 270 -13.54 2.04 -11.74
N LYS A 271 -13.23 2.19 -13.03
CA LYS A 271 -13.72 3.30 -13.87
C LYS A 271 -15.23 3.27 -14.08
N GLU A 272 -15.81 2.10 -14.33
CA GLU A 272 -17.27 1.93 -14.48
C GLU A 272 -18.02 2.31 -13.19
N ASN A 273 -17.38 2.11 -12.02
CA ASN A 273 -17.94 2.38 -10.70
C ASN A 273 -17.47 3.72 -10.08
N LYS A 274 -16.78 4.56 -10.85
CA LYS A 274 -16.30 5.88 -10.41
C LYS A 274 -15.43 5.85 -9.15
N LEU A 275 -14.60 4.81 -9.04
CA LEU A 275 -13.49 4.75 -8.09
C LEU A 275 -12.32 5.53 -8.70
N ASP A 276 -12.24 6.83 -8.44
CA ASP A 276 -11.29 7.75 -9.09
C ASP A 276 -9.98 7.95 -8.31
N LEU A 277 -9.88 7.40 -7.09
CA LEU A 277 -8.67 7.43 -6.26
C LEU A 277 -8.34 6.04 -5.70
N VAL A 278 -7.12 5.60 -6.01
CA VAL A 278 -6.47 4.44 -5.41
C VAL A 278 -5.26 4.90 -4.61
N LEU A 279 -5.16 4.41 -3.37
CA LEU A 279 -3.98 4.53 -2.53
C LEU A 279 -3.29 3.16 -2.48
N SER A 280 -2.08 3.07 -3.05
CA SER A 280 -1.31 1.85 -3.15
C SER A 280 0.10 1.96 -2.57
N GLY A 281 0.83 0.84 -2.56
CA GLY A 281 2.21 0.73 -2.07
C GLY A 281 3.00 -0.28 -2.91
N HIS A 282 3.68 -1.22 -2.24
CA HIS A 282 4.36 -2.40 -2.80
C HIS A 282 5.61 -2.11 -3.65
N ILE A 283 5.54 -1.15 -4.57
CA ILE A 283 6.67 -0.71 -5.39
C ILE A 283 7.67 0.18 -4.62
N HIS A 284 7.32 0.60 -3.40
CA HIS A 284 8.09 1.42 -2.45
C HIS A 284 8.49 2.84 -2.90
N ILE A 285 8.39 3.19 -4.18
CA ILE A 285 8.65 4.55 -4.66
C ILE A 285 7.48 5.48 -4.35
N GLN A 286 7.74 6.77 -4.17
CA GLN A 286 6.69 7.79 -4.23
C GLN A 286 6.37 8.10 -5.69
N ASP A 287 5.19 7.71 -6.17
CA ASP A 287 4.76 7.98 -7.54
C ASP A 287 3.24 8.17 -7.64
N ILE A 288 2.81 9.04 -8.56
CA ILE A 288 1.39 9.30 -8.85
C ILE A 288 1.15 9.01 -10.31
N ALA A 289 0.44 7.90 -10.58
CA ALA A 289 0.04 7.50 -11.91
C ALA A 289 -1.41 7.90 -12.19
N SER A 290 -1.73 8.11 -13.46
CA SER A 290 -3.10 8.32 -13.93
C SER A 290 -3.38 7.50 -15.18
N ASP A 291 -4.64 7.12 -15.37
CA ASP A 291 -5.06 6.28 -16.50
C ASP A 291 -4.92 6.99 -17.87
N ASN A 292 -4.93 8.33 -17.86
CA ASN A 292 -4.60 9.16 -19.01
C ASN A 292 -4.01 10.52 -18.55
N LYS A 293 -3.44 11.31 -19.46
CA LYS A 293 -2.72 12.56 -19.12
C LYS A 293 -3.57 13.82 -19.08
N ASP A 294 -4.62 13.88 -19.91
CA ASP A 294 -5.35 15.13 -20.16
C ASP A 294 -6.58 15.29 -19.26
N ASN A 295 -7.30 14.21 -19.00
CA ASN A 295 -8.48 14.18 -18.14
C ASN A 295 -8.55 12.84 -17.40
N PRO A 296 -7.69 12.65 -16.38
CA PRO A 296 -7.66 11.44 -15.56
C PRO A 296 -9.05 11.06 -15.05
N GLU A 297 -9.45 9.81 -15.25
CA GLU A 297 -10.64 9.24 -14.60
C GLU A 297 -10.26 8.52 -13.30
N LEU A 298 -8.99 8.12 -13.16
CA LEU A 298 -8.45 7.47 -11.98
C LEU A 298 -7.00 7.91 -11.74
N TYR A 299 -6.70 8.20 -10.47
CA TYR A 299 -5.35 8.32 -9.96
C TYR A 299 -4.98 7.11 -9.09
N ASP A 300 -3.79 6.58 -9.29
CA ASP A 300 -3.13 5.62 -8.40
C ASP A 300 -1.97 6.34 -7.72
N ILE A 301 -2.01 6.43 -6.38
CA ILE A 301 -0.96 7.05 -5.59
C ILE A 301 -0.20 5.94 -4.87
N ALA A 302 0.97 5.56 -5.41
CA ALA A 302 1.93 4.71 -4.73
C ALA A 302 2.68 5.57 -3.70
N THR A 303 2.37 5.38 -2.42
CA THR A 303 3.09 6.08 -1.35
C THR A 303 4.45 5.43 -1.12
N ASN A 304 5.49 6.23 -0.86
CA ASN A 304 6.80 5.69 -0.49
C ASN A 304 6.70 4.70 0.68
N SER A 305 7.50 3.63 0.63
CA SER A 305 7.62 2.72 1.76
C SER A 305 8.16 3.45 2.98
N LEU A 306 7.50 3.29 4.12
CA LEU A 306 7.98 3.87 5.37
C LEU A 306 9.34 3.28 5.77
N ALA A 307 9.65 2.05 5.34
CA ALA A 307 10.90 1.37 5.59
C ALA A 307 12.06 1.80 4.68
N ALA A 308 11.82 2.49 3.56
CA ALA A 308 12.85 2.88 2.60
C ALA A 308 13.02 4.40 2.53
N TYR A 309 14.18 4.87 2.08
CA TYR A 309 14.40 6.29 1.84
C TYR A 309 13.35 6.85 0.86
N PRO A 310 12.85 8.08 1.05
CA PRO A 310 13.14 9.03 2.14
C PRO A 310 12.21 8.92 3.36
N HIS A 311 11.53 7.78 3.56
CA HIS A 311 10.60 7.52 4.66
C HIS A 311 9.42 8.50 4.65
N GLN A 312 8.78 8.62 3.49
CA GLN A 312 7.62 9.47 3.29
C GLN A 312 6.32 8.78 3.70
N TYR A 313 5.35 9.60 4.07
CA TYR A 313 3.95 9.22 4.20
C TYR A 313 3.09 10.28 3.51
N GLY A 314 1.91 9.87 3.04
CA GLY A 314 0.95 10.73 2.38
C GLY A 314 0.09 11.50 3.39
N MET A 315 -0.19 12.75 3.09
CA MET A 315 -1.18 13.59 3.74
C MET A 315 -2.27 13.91 2.72
N LEU A 316 -3.41 13.25 2.84
CA LEU A 316 -4.55 13.45 1.97
C LEU A 316 -5.62 14.24 2.72
N LYS A 317 -6.08 15.33 2.12
CA LYS A 317 -7.16 16.16 2.66
C LYS A 317 -8.36 16.10 1.72
N TYR A 318 -9.52 15.73 2.27
CA TYR A 318 -10.81 15.95 1.63
C TYR A 318 -11.37 17.32 2.05
N SER A 319 -11.76 18.14 1.08
CA SER A 319 -12.50 19.38 1.30
C SER A 319 -13.99 19.13 1.09
N SER A 320 -14.80 19.29 2.14
CA SER A 320 -16.26 19.10 2.04
C SER A 320 -16.91 20.19 1.17
N LYS A 321 -16.35 21.40 1.21
CA LYS A 321 -16.84 22.59 0.52
C LYS A 321 -16.73 22.47 -1.00
N ASP A 322 -15.57 22.03 -1.47
CA ASP A 322 -15.25 22.00 -2.91
C ASP A 322 -15.30 20.58 -3.49
N LYS A 323 -15.61 19.58 -2.66
CA LYS A 323 -15.64 18.15 -2.99
C LYS A 323 -14.37 17.75 -3.77
N SER A 324 -13.23 18.00 -3.14
CA SER A 324 -11.91 17.83 -3.74
C SER A 324 -10.94 17.14 -2.81
N PHE A 325 -9.93 16.50 -3.39
CA PHE A 325 -8.79 15.95 -2.67
C PHE A 325 -7.53 16.80 -2.92
N THR A 326 -6.75 16.96 -1.86
CA THR A 326 -5.38 17.47 -1.92
C THR A 326 -4.47 16.44 -1.27
N TYR A 327 -3.56 15.86 -2.04
CA TYR A 327 -2.50 15.00 -1.56
C TYR A 327 -1.19 15.79 -1.51
N SER A 328 -0.42 15.56 -0.46
CA SER A 328 0.97 16.00 -0.33
C SER A 328 1.77 14.95 0.45
N THR A 329 3.09 14.90 0.32
CA THR A 329 3.91 14.02 1.16
C THR A 329 4.56 14.76 2.32
N ALA A 330 4.87 14.02 3.39
CA ALA A 330 5.73 14.43 4.47
C ALA A 330 6.74 13.32 4.81
N LYS A 331 7.89 13.69 5.39
CA LYS A 331 8.92 12.74 5.84
C LYS A 331 8.77 12.45 7.32
N VAL A 332 9.09 11.22 7.74
CA VAL A 332 9.19 10.89 9.16
C VAL A 332 10.38 11.64 9.79
N ASP A 333 10.11 12.47 10.80
CA ASP A 333 11.16 13.20 11.54
C ASP A 333 11.79 12.32 12.63
N VAL A 334 12.60 11.35 12.21
CA VAL A 334 13.33 10.45 13.12
C VAL A 334 14.39 11.23 13.92
N ASP A 335 15.06 12.20 13.29
CA ASP A 335 16.02 13.10 13.92
C ASP A 335 15.43 13.81 15.14
N GLY A 336 14.31 14.49 14.95
CA GLY A 336 13.60 15.23 15.98
C GLY A 336 13.03 14.31 17.05
N TRP A 337 12.45 13.18 16.65
CA TRP A 337 11.97 12.15 17.58
C TRP A 337 13.10 11.60 18.46
N SER A 338 14.25 11.24 17.87
CA SER A 338 15.42 10.71 18.59
C SER A 338 15.95 11.72 19.62
N LYS A 339 16.15 12.97 19.18
CA LYS A 339 16.65 14.07 20.04
C LYS A 339 15.70 14.37 21.19
N SER A 340 14.41 14.47 20.92
CA SER A 340 13.39 14.78 21.95
C SER A 340 13.23 13.67 22.99
N ASN A 341 13.51 12.41 22.63
CA ASN A 341 13.51 11.28 23.55
C ASN A 341 14.88 11.04 24.23
N GLY A 342 15.86 11.93 24.02
CA GLY A 342 17.18 11.84 24.66
C GLY A 342 18.04 10.67 24.18
N ILE A 343 17.71 10.05 23.03
CA ILE A 343 18.44 8.93 22.45
C ILE A 343 19.82 9.40 22.00
N LYS A 344 20.87 8.61 22.29
CA LYS A 344 22.28 8.97 22.06
C LYS A 344 22.90 8.35 20.82
N ASP A 345 22.14 7.57 20.06
CA ASP A 345 22.59 7.02 18.79
C ASP A 345 22.86 8.15 17.78
N LYS A 346 24.05 8.14 17.15
CA LYS A 346 24.48 9.20 16.23
C LYS A 346 23.74 9.14 14.89
N ASN A 347 23.43 7.94 14.41
CA ASN A 347 22.68 7.77 13.17
C ASN A 347 21.24 8.22 13.38
N LEU A 348 20.58 7.85 14.48
CA LEU A 348 19.21 8.30 14.76
C LEU A 348 19.10 9.82 14.98
N ASN A 349 20.13 10.46 15.53
CA ASN A 349 20.15 11.93 15.69
C ASN A 349 20.51 12.70 14.40
N ASN A 350 20.87 12.00 13.33
CA ASN A 350 21.18 12.54 12.01
C ASN A 350 20.61 11.59 10.93
N PHE A 351 19.40 11.12 11.17
CA PHE A 351 18.81 9.97 10.47
C PHE A 351 18.53 10.29 9.02
N ALA A 352 18.04 11.50 8.72
CA ALA A 352 17.81 11.92 7.34
C ALA A 352 19.07 11.78 6.47
N LYS A 353 20.23 12.19 7.00
CA LYS A 353 21.52 12.08 6.29
C LYS A 353 22.02 10.64 6.25
N TYR A 354 21.88 9.90 7.36
CA TYR A 354 22.24 8.48 7.43
C TYR A 354 21.46 7.66 6.40
N SER A 355 20.14 7.84 6.33
CA SER A 355 19.25 7.13 5.40
C SER A 355 19.58 7.45 3.94
N GLU A 356 19.85 8.73 3.62
CA GLU A 356 20.32 9.13 2.29
C GLU A 356 21.63 8.44 1.91
N ASP A 357 22.59 8.35 2.85
CA ASP A 357 23.88 7.68 2.59
C ASP A 357 23.72 6.16 2.45
N TYR A 358 22.90 5.54 3.32
CA TYR A 358 22.60 4.11 3.29
C TYR A 358 21.92 3.70 1.98
N PHE A 359 20.82 4.36 1.63
CA PHE A 359 20.08 4.08 0.41
C PHE A 359 20.85 4.50 -0.84
N GLY A 360 21.59 5.61 -0.77
CA GLY A 360 22.49 6.03 -1.85
C GLY A 360 23.58 5.01 -2.12
N LYS A 361 24.13 4.38 -1.07
CA LYS A 361 25.07 3.26 -1.22
C LYS A 361 24.41 2.05 -1.86
N PHE A 362 23.17 1.72 -1.50
CA PHE A 362 22.41 0.66 -2.17
C PHE A 362 22.31 0.92 -3.69
N GLY A 363 21.94 2.15 -4.08
CA GLY A 363 21.89 2.56 -5.48
C GLY A 363 23.24 2.51 -6.20
N TYR A 364 24.32 2.90 -5.53
CA TYR A 364 25.69 2.79 -6.04
C TYR A 364 26.12 1.33 -6.24
N ASP A 365 25.82 0.48 -5.26
CA ASP A 365 26.19 -0.93 -5.22
C ASP A 365 25.46 -1.76 -6.31
N MET A 366 24.30 -1.28 -6.82
CA MET A 366 23.58 -1.93 -7.91
C MET A 366 24.43 -2.08 -9.18
N ILE A 367 25.25 -1.08 -9.49
CA ILE A 367 26.13 -1.08 -10.65
C ILE A 367 27.46 -1.73 -10.31
N SER A 368 28.17 -1.20 -9.32
CA SER A 368 29.52 -1.64 -8.95
C SER A 368 29.57 -3.14 -8.70
N LYS A 369 28.77 -3.71 -7.78
CA LYS A 369 28.83 -5.14 -7.47
C LYS A 369 28.43 -6.08 -8.62
N ARG A 370 27.64 -5.59 -9.58
CA ARG A 370 27.04 -6.44 -10.64
C ARG A 370 27.76 -6.33 -11.97
N LEU A 371 28.41 -5.20 -12.24
CA LEU A 371 29.21 -4.97 -13.45
C LEU A 371 30.72 -5.04 -13.20
N GLU A 372 31.21 -5.02 -11.96
CA GLU A 372 32.63 -5.26 -11.62
C GLU A 372 33.17 -6.60 -12.17
N LEU A 373 32.30 -7.59 -12.37
CA LEU A 373 32.67 -8.88 -12.94
C LEU A 373 32.82 -8.86 -14.47
N GLN A 374 32.58 -7.72 -15.13
CA GLN A 374 32.74 -7.55 -16.57
C GLN A 374 34.04 -6.80 -16.87
N GLU A 375 35.03 -7.49 -17.47
CA GLU A 375 36.35 -6.94 -17.82
C GLU A 375 36.33 -5.79 -18.85
N SER A 376 35.14 -5.37 -19.31
CA SER A 376 34.93 -4.37 -20.36
C SER A 376 34.82 -2.92 -19.89
N TYR A 377 34.83 -2.66 -18.57
CA TYR A 377 34.67 -1.31 -18.02
C TYR A 377 35.83 -0.95 -17.10
N SER A 378 36.33 0.29 -17.19
CA SER A 378 37.35 0.77 -16.26
C SER A 378 36.75 1.08 -14.89
N ASP A 379 37.58 1.08 -13.83
CA ASP A 379 37.15 1.49 -12.48
C ASP A 379 36.51 2.89 -12.46
N ASN A 380 37.01 3.79 -13.31
CA ASN A 380 36.46 5.13 -13.46
C ASN A 380 35.06 5.12 -14.08
N ASP A 381 34.85 4.30 -15.12
CA ASP A 381 33.53 4.16 -15.75
C ASP A 381 32.51 3.57 -14.78
N LEU A 382 32.90 2.52 -14.07
CA LEU A 382 32.06 1.88 -13.03
C LEU A 382 31.68 2.88 -11.95
N LYS A 383 32.63 3.69 -11.48
CA LYS A 383 32.38 4.75 -10.50
C LYS A 383 31.38 5.78 -11.03
N LEU A 384 31.59 6.28 -12.26
CA LEU A 384 30.71 7.29 -12.86
C LEU A 384 29.28 6.77 -13.04
N MET A 385 29.12 5.55 -13.56
CA MET A 385 27.80 4.91 -13.70
C MET A 385 27.14 4.68 -12.33
N SER A 386 27.90 4.26 -11.32
CA SER A 386 27.39 4.02 -9.97
C SER A 386 26.91 5.30 -9.28
N GLU A 387 27.64 6.41 -9.40
CA GLU A 387 27.20 7.72 -8.86
C GLU A 387 25.95 8.25 -9.56
N THR A 388 25.84 8.06 -10.89
CA THR A 388 24.62 8.40 -11.62
C THR A 388 23.44 7.53 -11.15
N MET A 389 23.63 6.21 -11.00
CA MET A 389 22.57 5.31 -10.52
C MET A 389 22.13 5.64 -9.10
N LYS A 390 23.07 5.94 -8.19
CA LYS A 390 22.78 6.44 -6.85
C LYS A 390 21.88 7.68 -6.89
N THR A 391 22.24 8.66 -7.70
CA THR A 391 21.47 9.92 -7.83
C THR A 391 20.07 9.67 -8.37
N LEU A 392 19.96 8.88 -9.45
CA LEU A 392 18.68 8.50 -10.04
C LEU A 392 17.80 7.76 -9.04
N ASN A 393 18.35 6.79 -8.32
CA ASN A 393 17.59 5.94 -7.43
C ASN A 393 17.07 6.69 -6.19
N LEU A 394 17.90 7.55 -5.58
CA LEU A 394 17.47 8.44 -4.49
C LEU A 394 16.31 9.35 -4.94
N ARG A 395 16.44 9.98 -6.10
CA ARG A 395 15.43 10.91 -6.62
C ARG A 395 14.14 10.21 -7.01
N TYR A 396 14.24 9.03 -7.64
CA TYR A 396 13.09 8.25 -8.05
C TYR A 396 12.27 7.76 -6.86
N PHE A 397 12.92 7.22 -5.83
CA PHE A 397 12.23 6.76 -4.62
C PHE A 397 11.55 7.91 -3.85
N ALA A 398 12.14 9.11 -3.88
CA ALA A 398 11.58 10.31 -3.26
C ALA A 398 10.50 11.01 -4.12
N GLY A 399 10.20 10.52 -5.33
CA GLY A 399 9.25 11.13 -6.25
C GLY A 399 9.62 12.56 -6.65
N THR A 400 10.91 12.92 -6.66
CA THR A 400 11.31 14.31 -6.94
C THR A 400 11.08 14.67 -8.40
N GLU A 401 10.64 15.89 -8.66
CA GLU A 401 10.57 16.43 -10.01
C GLU A 401 11.96 16.47 -10.69
N ASN A 402 11.97 16.60 -12.02
CA ASN A 402 13.18 16.82 -12.83
C ASN A 402 14.21 15.70 -12.72
N LEU A 403 13.75 14.43 -12.76
CA LEU A 403 14.62 13.25 -12.87
C LEU A 403 15.52 13.29 -14.12
N ASN A 404 15.12 14.04 -15.13
CA ASN A 404 15.84 14.32 -16.36
C ASN A 404 16.73 15.59 -16.31
N SER A 405 17.04 16.09 -15.12
CA SER A 405 17.83 17.31 -14.92
C SER A 405 19.24 17.21 -15.53
N LYS A 406 19.81 18.36 -15.91
CA LYS A 406 21.08 18.44 -16.67
C LYS A 406 22.26 17.77 -15.97
N ASP A 407 22.28 17.79 -14.64
CA ASP A 407 23.30 17.10 -13.83
C ASP A 407 23.22 15.58 -13.96
N VAL A 408 22.05 15.03 -14.27
CA VAL A 408 21.87 13.59 -14.55
C VAL A 408 22.11 13.31 -16.02
N ILE A 409 21.26 13.81 -16.92
CA ILE A 409 21.30 13.43 -18.34
C ILE A 409 22.53 13.94 -19.09
N GLY A 410 23.17 15.00 -18.57
CA GLY A 410 24.40 15.56 -19.10
C GLY A 410 25.66 14.88 -18.55
N SER A 411 25.55 14.08 -17.48
CA SER A 411 26.69 13.42 -16.85
C SER A 411 27.32 12.37 -17.75
N GLU A 412 28.63 12.17 -17.59
CA GLU A 412 29.37 11.10 -18.26
C GLU A 412 28.86 9.71 -17.83
N GLY A 413 28.54 9.53 -16.54
CA GLY A 413 27.96 8.29 -16.02
C GLY A 413 26.63 7.93 -16.67
N PHE A 414 25.75 8.90 -16.95
CA PHE A 414 24.50 8.64 -17.67
C PHE A 414 24.74 8.23 -19.13
N LYS A 415 25.70 8.85 -19.81
CA LYS A 415 26.07 8.45 -21.18
C LYS A 415 26.58 7.00 -21.20
N LEU A 416 27.44 6.63 -20.25
CA LEU A 416 27.93 5.26 -20.09
C LEU A 416 26.78 4.29 -19.84
N LEU A 417 25.87 4.60 -18.90
CA LEU A 417 24.67 3.79 -18.62
C LEU A 417 23.78 3.62 -19.86
N SER A 418 23.60 4.67 -20.65
CA SER A 418 22.77 4.64 -21.86
C SER A 418 23.35 3.78 -22.98
N ASN A 419 24.69 3.62 -22.98
CA ASN A 419 25.46 2.84 -23.94
C ASN A 419 25.69 1.38 -23.50
N LEU A 420 25.24 0.99 -22.30
CA LEU A 420 25.25 -0.42 -21.91
C LEU A 420 24.44 -1.26 -22.91
N PRO A 421 24.73 -2.57 -23.05
CA PRO A 421 23.83 -3.48 -23.73
C PRO A 421 22.43 -3.45 -23.12
N ASP A 422 21.43 -3.93 -23.88
CA ASP A 422 20.07 -4.05 -23.37
C ASP A 422 20.06 -4.90 -22.08
N SER A 423 19.71 -4.25 -20.98
CA SER A 423 19.89 -4.77 -19.62
C SER A 423 18.96 -4.04 -18.66
N PHE A 424 18.68 -4.67 -17.51
CA PHE A 424 17.88 -4.06 -16.47
C PHE A 424 18.42 -2.68 -16.07
N PHE A 425 19.73 -2.53 -15.82
CA PHE A 425 20.31 -1.26 -15.34
C PHE A 425 20.15 -0.13 -16.35
N ARG A 426 20.39 -0.42 -17.63
CA ARG A 426 20.16 0.54 -18.71
C ARG A 426 18.69 0.94 -18.75
N ASN A 427 17.80 -0.03 -18.86
CA ASN A 427 16.37 0.24 -19.03
C ASN A 427 15.80 0.96 -17.81
N TYR A 428 16.24 0.60 -16.60
CA TYR A 428 15.87 1.26 -15.36
C TYR A 428 16.34 2.72 -15.33
N ALA A 429 17.64 2.98 -15.56
CA ALA A 429 18.17 4.35 -15.57
C ALA A 429 17.52 5.22 -16.65
N MET A 430 17.33 4.68 -17.85
CA MET A 430 16.73 5.40 -18.97
C MET A 430 15.25 5.71 -18.73
N ASN A 431 14.49 4.80 -18.11
CA ASN A 431 13.07 5.03 -17.84
C ASN A 431 12.84 5.99 -16.67
N ILE A 432 13.66 5.94 -15.62
CA ILE A 432 13.63 6.97 -14.57
C ILE A 432 13.89 8.35 -15.18
N ALA A 433 14.94 8.47 -16.00
CA ALA A 433 15.30 9.74 -16.62
C ALA A 433 14.35 10.20 -17.74
N ARG A 434 13.35 9.39 -18.14
CA ARG A 434 12.32 9.78 -19.10
C ARG A 434 11.17 10.56 -18.48
N ASP A 435 10.99 10.47 -17.17
CA ASP A 435 9.93 11.21 -16.50
C ASP A 435 10.17 12.72 -16.62
N LYS A 436 9.17 13.44 -17.17
CA LYS A 436 9.27 14.84 -17.58
C LYS A 436 8.50 15.75 -16.62
N GLY A 437 8.86 15.69 -15.34
CA GLY A 437 8.43 16.71 -14.36
C GLY A 437 7.00 16.54 -13.87
N THR A 438 6.55 15.29 -13.71
CA THR A 438 5.35 14.98 -12.92
C THR A 438 5.66 15.25 -11.45
N ASP A 439 4.83 16.04 -10.77
CA ASP A 439 4.95 16.21 -9.32
C ASP A 439 4.34 14.98 -8.64
N ASN A 440 5.19 14.03 -8.26
CA ASN A 440 4.77 12.82 -7.55
C ASN A 440 4.55 13.05 -6.05
N ASN A 441 4.78 14.27 -5.55
CA ASN A 441 4.62 14.62 -4.16
C ASN A 441 3.38 15.46 -3.89
N ASN A 442 2.74 16.07 -4.89
CA ASN A 442 1.52 16.84 -4.72
C ASN A 442 0.49 16.51 -5.81
N LEU A 443 -0.77 16.37 -5.40
CA LEU A 443 -1.89 16.20 -6.32
C LEU A 443 -3.10 16.98 -5.82
N TYR A 444 -3.78 17.68 -6.72
CA TYR A 444 -5.09 18.25 -6.48
C TYR A 444 -6.04 17.80 -7.57
N PHE A 445 -7.20 17.27 -7.18
CA PHE A 445 -8.28 17.01 -8.12
C PHE A 445 -9.63 17.20 -7.44
N LYS A 446 -10.62 17.59 -8.25
CA LYS A 446 -12.03 17.64 -7.84
C LYS A 446 -12.67 16.30 -8.15
N ILE A 447 -13.48 15.83 -7.21
CA ILE A 447 -14.30 14.64 -7.43
C ILE A 447 -15.28 14.97 -8.55
N HIS A 448 -15.37 14.10 -9.54
CA HIS A 448 -16.32 14.27 -10.64
C HIS A 448 -17.75 14.08 -10.11
N ASN A 449 -18.41 15.17 -9.72
CA ASN A 449 -19.84 15.12 -9.40
C ASN A 449 -20.62 14.81 -10.68
N GLU A 450 -21.55 13.84 -10.61
CA GLU A 450 -22.64 13.77 -11.58
C GLU A 450 -23.34 15.14 -11.57
N VAL A 451 -23.38 15.80 -12.73
CA VAL A 451 -24.24 16.96 -12.95
C VAL A 451 -25.63 16.58 -12.45
N SER A 452 -26.09 17.30 -11.42
CA SER A 452 -27.40 17.12 -10.80
C SER A 452 -28.47 17.09 -11.89
N LYS A 453 -29.05 15.90 -12.15
CA LYS A 453 -30.33 15.79 -12.86
C LYS A 453 -31.45 16.18 -11.90
N THR A 454 -31.54 17.46 -11.57
CA THR A 454 -32.73 18.06 -10.98
C THR A 454 -32.87 19.50 -11.45
N GLU A 455 -33.16 19.66 -12.74
CA GLU A 455 -34.09 20.68 -13.22
C GLU A 455 -34.97 20.05 -14.29
N LYS A 456 -36.16 19.61 -13.89
CA LYS A 456 -37.40 19.68 -14.66
C LYS A 456 -38.60 19.44 -13.76
#